data_AF-A0A088F2H0-F1
#
_entry.id   AF-A0A088F2H0-F1
#
_cell.length_a   1.000
_cell.length_b   1.000
_cell.length_c   1.000
_cell.angle_alpha   90.00
_cell.angle_beta   90.00
_cell.angle_gamma   90.00
#
_symmetry.space_group_name_H-M   'P 1'
#
loop_
_entity.id
_entity.type
_entity.pdbx_description
1 polymer ?
#
loop_
_entity_poly.entity_id
_entity_poly.type
_entity_poly.pdbx_seq_one_letter_code
_entity_poly.pdbx_strand_id
1 'polypeptide(L)'
;MKRIFTTLASTGLLFIFLSSNGAIDNKAVVIQPKEETSLVGDTSVTTLVLEKIAIGDAITKDALTMNEKGHLSAIGKEVGVLSTNGELKDSKGNLLAKMTGETFTDAEGNVISIIKEDGTIINSSGKNLSWDKNGLLKNSEIEVYLTPANTKAKRAASILLFNYFIFNKSQPQETK
;
A
#
# COMPACT_ATOMS: atom_id res chain seq x y z
N MET A 1 -48.99 -30.25 -4.75
CA MET A 1 -48.60 -29.77 -6.10
C MET A 1 -47.20 -30.36 -6.35
N LYS A 2 -46.84 -31.14 -7.39
CA LYS A 2 -47.33 -31.32 -8.79
C LYS A 2 -47.10 -30.03 -9.60
N ARG A 3 -46.20 -29.91 -10.59
CA ARG A 3 -45.24 -30.80 -11.34
C ARG A 3 -43.98 -29.91 -11.72
N ILE A 4 -42.91 -30.23 -12.48
CA ILE A 4 -42.50 -31.33 -13.39
C ILE A 4 -40.97 -31.68 -13.31
N PHE A 5 -40.18 -31.58 -14.40
CA PHE A 5 -38.82 -32.11 -14.63
C PHE A 5 -38.09 -31.35 -15.77
N THR A 6 -36.74 -31.34 -15.78
CA THR A 6 -35.77 -31.70 -16.87
C THR A 6 -34.34 -31.25 -16.46
N THR A 7 -33.33 -32.11 -16.25
CA THR A 7 -32.37 -32.76 -17.21
C THR A 7 -31.57 -31.76 -18.06
N LEU A 8 -30.25 -31.88 -18.31
CA LEU A 8 -29.40 -33.02 -18.71
C LEU A 8 -27.91 -32.66 -18.35
N ALA A 9 -27.00 -33.43 -17.72
CA ALA A 9 -26.51 -34.82 -17.79
C ALA A 9 -25.40 -35.11 -18.85
N SER A 10 -24.14 -35.30 -18.40
CA SER A 10 -23.12 -36.29 -18.87
C SER A 10 -21.83 -36.11 -18.03
N THR A 11 -21.24 -37.06 -17.29
CA THR A 11 -20.44 -38.27 -17.68
C THR A 11 -19.33 -38.05 -18.72
N GLY A 12 -18.08 -38.50 -18.52
CA GLY A 12 -17.43 -39.07 -17.32
C GLY A 12 -16.17 -39.92 -17.63
N LEU A 13 -15.34 -40.19 -16.61
CA LEU A 13 -14.15 -41.09 -16.62
C LEU A 13 -12.99 -40.63 -17.55
N LEU A 14 -11.74 -41.13 -17.46
CA LEU A 14 -11.24 -42.44 -17.01
C LEU A 14 -9.81 -42.35 -16.39
N PHE A 15 -9.54 -43.12 -15.34
CA PHE A 15 -8.15 -43.39 -14.88
C PHE A 15 -7.55 -44.56 -15.67
N ILE A 16 -6.28 -44.45 -16.09
CA ILE A 16 -5.54 -45.55 -16.70
C ILE A 16 -4.17 -45.69 -16.01
N PHE A 17 -3.94 -46.81 -15.34
CA PHE A 17 -2.61 -47.27 -14.95
C PHE A 17 -2.12 -48.27 -15.99
N LEU A 18 -0.97 -48.02 -16.61
CA LEU A 18 -0.19 -49.04 -17.33
C LEU A 18 1.28 -48.96 -16.88
N SER A 19 1.99 -50.09 -16.92
CA SER A 19 3.39 -50.19 -16.48
C SER A 19 4.20 -51.14 -17.36
N SER A 20 5.51 -50.89 -17.38
CA SER A 20 6.60 -51.82 -17.76
C SER A 20 6.90 -52.08 -19.25
N ASN A 21 8.20 -51.92 -19.58
CA ASN A 21 9.02 -52.58 -20.60
C ASN A 21 8.64 -52.59 -22.10
N GLY A 22 9.53 -52.01 -22.93
CA GLY A 22 9.68 -52.42 -24.34
C GLY A 22 10.48 -51.48 -25.26
N ALA A 23 11.65 -51.94 -25.72
CA ALA A 23 12.38 -51.54 -26.95
C ALA A 23 12.71 -50.05 -27.25
N ILE A 24 14.02 -49.78 -27.19
CA ILE A 24 14.80 -48.65 -27.69
C ILE A 24 14.56 -48.36 -29.20
N ASP A 25 14.53 -47.09 -29.61
CA ASP A 25 15.36 -46.61 -30.74
C ASP A 25 15.72 -45.11 -30.63
N ASN A 26 16.81 -44.68 -31.28
CA ASN A 26 17.52 -43.43 -30.98
C ASN A 26 17.45 -42.36 -32.08
N LYS A 27 17.11 -41.12 -31.69
CA LYS A 27 17.61 -39.87 -32.32
C LYS A 27 17.77 -38.79 -31.24
N ALA A 28 18.79 -37.93 -31.37
CA ALA A 28 19.38 -37.22 -30.24
C ALA A 28 19.58 -35.71 -30.45
N VAL A 29 19.70 -35.00 -29.32
CA VAL A 29 20.24 -33.64 -29.14
C VAL A 29 19.48 -32.47 -29.79
N VAL A 30 18.79 -31.68 -28.95
CA VAL A 30 19.17 -30.29 -28.61
C VAL A 30 18.96 -30.12 -27.09
N ILE A 31 19.71 -29.24 -26.41
CA ILE A 31 19.69 -29.06 -24.95
C ILE A 31 19.64 -27.57 -24.58
N GLN A 32 18.77 -27.22 -23.61
CA GLN A 32 18.71 -25.95 -22.85
C GLN A 32 18.26 -24.68 -23.62
N PRO A 33 17.81 -23.59 -22.93
CA PRO A 33 17.86 -23.33 -21.48
C PRO A 33 16.51 -23.36 -20.72
N LYS A 34 16.64 -23.10 -19.41
CA LYS A 34 15.60 -23.07 -18.37
C LYS A 34 14.75 -21.79 -18.44
N GLU A 35 13.44 -21.92 -18.56
CA GLU A 35 12.49 -20.93 -18.01
C GLU A 35 11.77 -21.53 -16.80
N GLU A 36 12.24 -21.15 -15.62
CA GLU A 36 11.52 -21.32 -14.37
C GLU A 36 10.60 -20.13 -14.23
N THR A 37 9.44 -20.21 -14.90
CA THR A 37 8.42 -19.16 -14.88
C THR A 37 7.87 -19.07 -13.46
N SER A 38 8.47 -18.20 -12.66
CA SER A 38 8.00 -17.89 -11.32
C SER A 38 6.57 -17.38 -11.41
N LEU A 39 5.70 -17.93 -10.58
CA LEU A 39 4.45 -17.27 -10.26
C LEU A 39 4.81 -16.01 -9.46
N VAL A 40 4.98 -14.90 -10.18
CA VAL A 40 5.19 -13.57 -9.59
C VAL A 40 4.09 -13.37 -8.55
N GLY A 41 4.52 -13.10 -7.32
CA GLY A 41 3.64 -13.17 -6.14
C GLY A 41 2.42 -12.25 -6.27
N ASP A 42 1.36 -12.63 -5.55
CA ASP A 42 0.12 -11.87 -5.40
C ASP A 42 0.43 -10.39 -5.13
N THR A 43 0.38 -9.60 -6.20
CA THR A 43 0.66 -8.17 -6.16
C THR A 43 -0.64 -7.48 -5.81
N SER A 44 -1.09 -7.70 -4.57
CA SER A 44 -2.29 -7.13 -3.97
C SER A 44 -2.27 -5.60 -4.08
N VAL A 45 -2.88 -5.07 -5.15
CA VAL A 45 -2.83 -3.65 -5.53
C VAL A 45 -3.54 -2.82 -4.47
N THR A 46 -2.74 -2.25 -3.57
CA THR A 46 -3.24 -1.53 -2.41
C THR A 46 -3.85 -0.20 -2.86
N THR A 47 -5.17 -0.19 -3.01
CA THR A 47 -5.93 0.98 -3.50
C THR A 47 -6.21 1.92 -2.34
N LEU A 48 -5.42 3.00 -2.23
CA LEU A 48 -5.66 4.07 -1.26
C LEU A 48 -6.93 4.85 -1.58
N VAL A 49 -7.71 5.13 -0.54
CA VAL A 49 -8.75 6.17 -0.57
C VAL A 49 -8.09 7.53 -0.35
N LEU A 50 -8.29 8.44 -1.30
CA LEU A 50 -7.86 9.83 -1.20
C LEU A 50 -9.12 10.70 -1.02
N GLU A 51 -9.12 11.56 0.00
CA GLU A 51 -10.17 12.52 0.32
C GLU A 51 -9.49 13.86 0.68
N LYS A 52 -10.24 14.97 0.62
CA LYS A 52 -9.72 16.26 1.14
C LYS A 52 -9.57 16.15 2.66
N ILE A 53 -8.33 16.21 3.15
CA ILE A 53 -8.01 16.13 4.57
C ILE A 53 -7.04 17.25 5.00
N ALA A 54 -7.10 17.59 6.28
CA ALA A 54 -6.15 18.45 6.97
C ALA A 54 -5.70 17.77 8.28
N ILE A 55 -4.44 17.98 8.66
CA ILE A 55 -3.88 17.57 9.96
C ILE A 55 -3.24 18.82 10.58
N GLY A 56 -3.57 19.07 11.85
CA GLY A 56 -3.06 20.24 12.56
C GLY A 56 -3.20 20.13 14.07
N ASP A 57 -2.62 21.08 14.78
CA ASP A 57 -2.75 21.20 16.24
C ASP A 57 -3.83 22.23 16.64
N ALA A 58 -3.86 22.62 17.91
CA ALA A 58 -4.82 23.62 18.41
C ALA A 58 -4.61 25.04 17.85
N ILE A 59 -3.43 25.33 17.29
CA ILE A 59 -3.01 26.64 16.74
C ILE A 59 -3.13 26.62 15.21
N THR A 60 -2.52 25.63 14.56
CA THR A 60 -2.39 25.52 13.09
C THR A 60 -3.14 24.30 12.59
N LYS A 61 -4.43 24.48 12.27
CA LYS A 61 -5.38 23.38 11.97
C LYS A 61 -5.15 22.68 10.62
N ASP A 62 -4.48 23.36 9.70
CA ASP A 62 -4.18 22.95 8.33
C ASP A 62 -2.66 22.89 8.08
N ALA A 63 -1.88 22.61 9.14
CA ALA A 63 -0.43 22.53 9.09
C ALA A 63 0.07 21.56 8.01
N LEU A 64 -0.62 20.43 7.85
CA LEU A 64 -0.51 19.52 6.71
C LEU A 64 -1.88 19.36 6.04
N THR A 65 -1.93 19.25 4.72
CA THR A 65 -3.16 18.97 3.97
C THR A 65 -2.91 18.00 2.81
N MET A 66 -3.98 17.31 2.39
CA MET A 66 -4.05 16.59 1.12
C MET A 66 -5.37 16.92 0.43
N ASN A 67 -5.34 17.10 -0.89
CA ASN A 67 -6.55 17.26 -1.70
C ASN A 67 -7.05 15.93 -2.29
N GLU A 68 -8.25 15.93 -2.88
CA GLU A 68 -8.89 14.74 -3.50
C GLU A 68 -8.07 14.10 -4.64
N LYS A 69 -7.08 14.81 -5.18
CA LYS A 69 -6.14 14.32 -6.21
C LYS A 69 -4.81 13.82 -5.62
N GLY A 70 -4.66 13.82 -4.30
CA GLY A 70 -3.47 13.34 -3.61
C GLY A 70 -2.31 14.33 -3.50
N HIS A 71 -2.45 15.58 -3.95
CA HIS A 71 -1.39 16.58 -3.73
C HIS A 71 -1.30 16.91 -2.24
N LEU A 72 -0.08 16.82 -1.71
CA LEU A 72 0.25 17.03 -0.30
C LEU A 72 0.86 18.42 -0.12
N SER A 73 0.41 19.16 0.89
CA SER A 73 0.98 20.46 1.25
C SER A 73 1.30 20.55 2.74
N ALA A 74 2.37 21.26 3.08
CA ALA A 74 2.76 21.62 4.43
C ALA A 74 2.91 23.14 4.53
N ILE A 75 2.23 23.77 5.50
CA ILE A 75 2.16 25.23 5.70
C ILE A 75 1.85 25.97 4.37
N GLY A 76 0.84 25.50 3.64
CA GLY A 76 0.40 26.06 2.35
C GLY A 76 1.32 25.81 1.15
N LYS A 77 2.51 25.20 1.31
CA LYS A 77 3.43 24.85 0.22
C LYS A 77 3.25 23.39 -0.19
N GLU A 78 3.13 23.12 -1.49
CA GLU A 78 3.10 21.74 -2.01
C GLU A 78 4.45 21.04 -1.81
N VAL A 79 4.41 19.83 -1.25
CA VAL A 79 5.59 19.01 -0.88
C VAL A 79 5.67 17.68 -1.65
N GLY A 80 4.59 17.26 -2.31
CA GLY A 80 4.57 16.02 -3.08
C GLY A 80 3.16 15.57 -3.48
N VAL A 81 3.07 14.39 -4.09
CA VAL A 81 1.80 13.77 -4.51
C VAL A 81 1.75 12.31 -4.08
N LEU A 82 0.64 11.90 -3.48
CA LEU A 82 0.33 10.52 -3.10
C LEU A 82 -0.72 9.95 -4.05
N SER A 83 -0.39 8.89 -4.79
CA SER A 83 -1.32 8.24 -5.73
C SER A 83 -2.22 7.19 -5.06
N THR A 84 -3.31 6.83 -5.74
CA THR A 84 -4.19 5.74 -5.30
C THR A 84 -3.53 4.36 -5.31
N ASN A 85 -2.44 4.15 -6.06
CA ASN A 85 -1.64 2.91 -6.01
C ASN A 85 -0.50 2.94 -4.98
N GLY A 86 -0.50 3.91 -4.05
CA GLY A 86 0.43 3.94 -2.92
C GLY A 86 1.83 4.48 -3.21
N GLU A 87 2.04 5.15 -4.35
CA GLU A 87 3.31 5.82 -4.65
C GLU A 87 3.30 7.25 -4.09
N LEU A 88 4.31 7.59 -3.28
CA LEU A 88 4.56 8.93 -2.79
C LEU A 88 5.71 9.55 -3.60
N LYS A 89 5.45 10.69 -4.23
CA LYS A 89 6.42 11.41 -5.07
C LYS A 89 6.67 12.83 -4.57
N ASP A 90 7.86 13.37 -4.80
CA ASP A 90 8.17 14.78 -4.54
C ASP A 90 7.48 15.70 -5.56
N SER A 91 7.58 17.02 -5.35
CA SER A 91 7.02 18.03 -6.27
C SER A 91 7.75 18.15 -7.63
N LYS A 92 8.75 17.31 -7.89
CA LYS A 92 9.42 17.15 -9.20
C LYS A 92 9.03 15.84 -9.90
N GLY A 93 8.27 14.95 -9.22
CA GLY A 93 7.85 13.65 -9.71
C GLY A 93 8.77 12.47 -9.36
N ASN A 94 9.84 12.69 -8.58
CA ASN A 94 10.72 11.62 -8.11
C ASN A 94 9.99 10.73 -7.10
N LEU A 95 10.12 9.41 -7.20
CA LEU A 95 9.60 8.49 -6.19
C LEU A 95 10.39 8.66 -4.87
N LEU A 96 9.67 8.91 -3.77
CA LEU A 96 10.23 8.97 -2.43
C LEU A 96 9.99 7.67 -1.66
N ALA A 97 8.79 7.10 -1.82
CA ALA A 97 8.36 5.91 -1.12
C ALA A 97 7.20 5.20 -1.85
N LYS A 98 6.99 3.92 -1.56
CA LYS A 98 5.88 3.13 -2.11
C LYS A 98 5.26 2.22 -1.04
N MET A 99 3.94 2.08 -1.07
CA MET A 99 3.20 1.12 -0.26
C MET A 99 2.91 -0.18 -1.03
N THR A 100 3.13 -1.33 -0.38
CA THR A 100 2.79 -2.67 -0.88
C THR A 100 2.22 -3.49 0.27
N GLY A 101 0.93 -3.82 0.22
CA GLY A 101 0.23 -4.42 1.36
C GLY A 101 0.12 -3.43 2.51
N GLU A 102 0.57 -3.81 3.71
CA GLU A 102 0.75 -2.86 4.84
C GLU A 102 2.16 -2.22 4.89
N THR A 103 3.11 -2.69 4.09
CA THR A 103 4.51 -2.24 4.12
C THR A 103 4.68 -0.94 3.34
N PHE A 104 5.35 0.06 3.94
CA PHE A 104 5.81 1.27 3.26
C PHE A 104 7.34 1.21 3.14
N THR A 105 7.86 1.32 1.91
CA THR A 105 9.30 1.30 1.60
C THR A 105 9.76 2.64 1.04
N ASP A 106 11.06 2.93 1.15
CA ASP A 106 11.71 4.01 0.37
C ASP A 106 11.85 3.64 -1.13
N ALA A 107 12.58 4.47 -1.88
CA ALA A 107 12.83 4.27 -3.32
C ALA A 107 13.81 3.11 -3.60
N GLU A 108 14.71 2.83 -2.66
CA GLU A 108 15.69 1.75 -2.69
C GLU A 108 15.08 0.38 -2.30
N GLY A 109 13.91 0.39 -1.65
CA GLY A 109 13.14 -0.80 -1.25
C GLY A 109 13.29 -1.19 0.23
N ASN A 110 13.96 -0.39 1.06
CA ASN A 110 14.05 -0.64 2.50
C ASN A 110 12.72 -0.32 3.18
N VAL A 111 12.33 -1.13 4.17
CA VAL A 111 11.10 -0.89 4.94
C VAL A 111 11.29 0.28 5.90
N ILE A 112 10.51 1.35 5.69
CA ILE A 112 10.54 2.57 6.51
C ILE A 112 9.40 2.62 7.55
N SER A 113 8.27 1.95 7.29
CA SER A 113 7.17 1.76 8.26
C SER A 113 6.21 0.66 7.81
N ILE A 114 5.35 0.19 8.72
CA ILE A 114 4.12 -0.54 8.38
C ILE A 114 2.94 0.38 8.67
N ILE A 115 2.09 0.65 7.67
CA ILE A 115 0.92 1.53 7.79
C ILE A 115 -0.32 0.72 7.45
N LYS A 116 -1.08 0.38 8.50
CA LYS A 116 -2.26 -0.48 8.43
C LYS A 116 -3.43 0.14 7.68
N GLU A 117 -4.42 -0.69 7.33
CA GLU A 117 -5.65 -0.23 6.65
C GLU A 117 -6.43 0.84 7.43
N ASP A 118 -6.46 0.75 8.77
CA ASP A 118 -7.09 1.73 9.67
C ASP A 118 -6.30 3.04 9.83
N GLY A 119 -5.11 3.12 9.24
CA GLY A 119 -4.15 4.20 9.38
C GLY A 119 -3.22 4.07 10.60
N THR A 120 -3.23 2.96 11.35
CA THR A 120 -2.24 2.72 12.40
C THR A 120 -0.83 2.61 11.81
N ILE A 121 0.06 3.52 12.21
CA ILE A 121 1.49 3.49 11.90
C ILE A 121 2.18 2.62 12.94
N ILE A 122 2.95 1.62 12.49
CA ILE A 122 3.94 0.92 13.29
C ILE A 122 5.32 1.43 12.88
N ASN A 123 6.08 1.94 13.84
CA ASN A 123 7.47 2.35 13.64
C ASN A 123 8.47 1.24 14.01
N SER A 124 9.75 1.44 13.74
CA SER A 124 10.82 0.48 14.02
C SER A 124 11.05 0.19 15.51
N SER A 125 10.51 1.00 16.43
CA SER A 125 10.51 0.73 17.88
C SER A 125 9.24 0.04 18.40
N GLY A 126 8.33 -0.37 17.51
CA GLY A 126 7.09 -1.08 17.87
C GLY A 126 6.03 -0.22 18.58
N LYS A 127 6.19 1.11 18.60
CA LYS A 127 5.22 2.05 19.17
C LYS A 127 4.17 2.38 18.10
N ASN A 128 2.95 1.87 18.29
CA ASN A 128 1.82 2.20 17.42
C ASN A 128 1.42 3.68 17.56
N LEU A 129 1.08 4.32 16.44
CA LEU A 129 0.41 5.62 16.39
C LEU A 129 -0.87 5.48 15.58
N SER A 130 -2.03 5.76 16.18
CA SER A 130 -3.35 5.52 15.60
C SER A 130 -4.26 6.73 15.75
N TRP A 131 -5.13 6.96 14.77
CA TRP A 131 -6.17 7.99 14.82
C TRP A 131 -7.40 7.48 15.60
N ASP A 132 -7.78 8.16 16.67
CA ASP A 132 -9.00 7.83 17.42
C ASP A 132 -10.29 8.08 16.62
N LYS A 133 -11.46 7.82 17.22
CA LYS A 133 -12.77 8.03 16.59
C LYS A 133 -13.09 9.51 16.30
N ASN A 134 -12.40 10.44 16.94
CA ASN A 134 -12.55 11.89 16.81
C ASN A 134 -11.46 12.51 15.91
N GLY A 135 -10.62 11.68 15.27
CA GLY A 135 -9.49 12.14 14.45
C GLY A 135 -8.28 12.60 15.26
N LEU A 136 -8.25 12.42 16.58
CA LEU A 136 -7.11 12.76 17.42
C LEU A 136 -6.03 11.67 17.33
N LEU A 137 -4.78 12.08 17.10
CA LEU A 137 -3.58 11.30 17.30
C LEU A 137 -2.72 12.01 18.35
N LYS A 138 -2.53 11.34 19.50
CA LYS A 138 -1.83 11.91 20.66
C LYS A 138 -0.85 10.92 21.28
N ASN A 139 0.32 11.41 21.66
CA ASN A 139 1.29 10.68 22.48
C ASN A 139 2.05 11.65 23.43
N SER A 140 3.26 11.28 23.84
CA SER A 140 4.18 12.07 24.68
C SER A 140 4.76 13.34 24.02
N GLU A 141 4.72 13.44 22.70
CA GLU A 141 5.47 14.41 21.87
C GLU A 141 4.58 15.15 20.86
N ILE A 142 3.40 14.60 20.55
CA ILE A 142 2.51 15.02 19.45
C ILE A 142 1.07 15.04 19.97
N GLU A 143 0.30 16.06 19.60
CA GLU A 143 -1.16 16.14 19.74
C GLU A 143 -1.72 16.82 18.48
N VAL A 144 -2.29 16.04 17.55
CA VAL A 144 -2.81 16.53 16.26
C VAL A 144 -4.18 15.96 15.93
N TYR A 145 -4.97 16.74 15.19
CA TYR A 145 -6.35 16.46 14.80
C TYR A 145 -6.46 16.34 13.28
N LEU A 146 -7.04 15.23 12.83
CA LEU A 146 -7.41 14.96 11.45
C LEU A 146 -8.81 15.51 11.17
N THR A 147 -8.92 16.34 10.12
CA THR A 147 -10.17 16.94 9.66
C THR A 147 -10.46 16.52 8.22
N PRO A 148 -11.62 15.93 7.90
CA PRO A 148 -12.67 15.49 8.82
C PRO A 148 -12.27 14.22 9.59
N ALA A 149 -12.63 14.16 10.87
CA ALA A 149 -12.29 13.09 11.80
C ALA A 149 -12.66 11.67 11.35
N ASN A 150 -13.79 11.57 10.62
CA ASN A 150 -14.38 10.35 10.10
C ASN A 150 -14.06 10.08 8.62
N THR A 151 -13.00 10.70 8.09
CA THR A 151 -12.47 10.41 6.75
C THR A 151 -12.15 8.92 6.58
N LYS A 152 -12.37 8.39 5.37
CA LYS A 152 -11.88 7.06 4.99
C LYS A 152 -10.39 7.08 4.64
N ALA A 153 -9.84 8.26 4.34
CA ALA A 153 -8.44 8.47 3.99
C ALA A 153 -7.49 8.47 5.21
N LYS A 154 -7.86 7.88 6.36
CA LYS A 154 -6.99 7.76 7.56
C LYS A 154 -5.61 7.17 7.23
N ARG A 155 -5.56 6.22 6.30
CA ARG A 155 -4.30 5.62 5.81
C ARG A 155 -3.42 6.62 5.05
N ALA A 156 -4.02 7.43 4.18
CA ALA A 156 -3.32 8.49 3.47
C ALA A 156 -2.92 9.66 4.41
N ALA A 157 -3.74 9.97 5.43
CA ALA A 157 -3.40 10.91 6.49
C ALA A 157 -2.14 10.47 7.26
N SER A 158 -2.00 9.18 7.54
CA SER A 158 -0.79 8.62 8.16
C SER A 158 0.44 8.69 7.26
N ILE A 159 0.29 8.49 5.94
CA ILE A 159 1.39 8.67 4.97
C ILE A 159 1.81 10.15 4.89
N LEU A 160 0.85 11.09 4.85
CA LEU A 160 1.11 12.54 4.89
C LEU A 160 1.86 12.95 6.18
N LEU A 161 1.43 12.44 7.34
CA LEU A 161 2.06 12.72 8.63
C LEU A 161 3.49 12.15 8.71
N PHE A 162 3.67 10.91 8.25
CA PHE A 162 4.99 10.26 8.18
C PHE A 162 5.95 11.02 7.26
N ASN A 163 5.49 11.41 6.07
CA ASN A 163 6.26 12.17 5.09
C ASN A 163 6.84 13.45 5.69
N TYR A 164 6.00 14.21 6.41
CA TYR A 164 6.42 15.45 7.07
C TYR A 164 7.49 15.22 8.15
N PHE A 165 7.32 14.22 9.01
CA PHE A 165 8.27 14.00 10.11
C PHE A 165 9.63 13.49 9.65
N ILE A 166 9.70 12.65 8.62
CA ILE A 166 10.95 11.99 8.20
C ILE A 166 11.71 12.82 7.14
N PHE A 167 11.07 13.22 6.05
CA PHE A 167 11.77 13.84 4.92
C PHE A 167 11.98 15.36 5.10
N ASN A 168 11.01 16.08 5.68
CA ASN A 168 11.10 17.54 5.84
C ASN A 168 11.88 17.97 7.09
N LYS A 169 11.76 17.24 8.21
CA LYS A 169 12.48 17.57 9.46
C LYS A 169 13.99 17.31 9.38
N SER A 170 14.42 16.57 8.36
CA SER A 170 15.83 16.28 8.04
C SER A 170 16.50 17.36 7.17
N GLN A 171 15.74 18.35 6.69
CA GLN A 171 16.31 19.50 5.99
C GLN A 171 16.83 20.53 7.02
N PRO A 172 18.07 21.03 6.89
CA PRO A 172 18.54 22.16 7.69
C PRO A 172 17.60 23.36 7.51
N GLN A 173 17.19 23.98 8.62
CA GLN A 173 16.49 25.26 8.56
C GLN A 173 17.47 26.32 8.06
N GLU A 174 17.21 26.91 6.89
CA GLU A 174 17.96 28.07 6.42
C GLU A 174 17.70 29.25 7.37
N THR A 175 18.69 29.54 8.22
CA THR A 175 18.68 30.74 9.07
C THR A 175 18.80 31.98 8.20
N LYS A 176 17.72 32.77 8.15
CA LYS A 176 17.72 34.15 7.64
C LYS A 176 18.28 35.12 8.68
#